data_AF-A0A419YA94-F1
#
_entry.id   AF-A0A419YA94-F1
#
_cell.length_a   1.000
_cell.length_b   1.000
_cell.length_c   1.000
_cell.angle_alpha   90.00
_cell.angle_beta   90.00
_cell.angle_gamma   90.00
#
_symmetry.space_group_name_H-M   'P 1'
#
loop_
_entity.id
_entity.type
_entity.pdbx_description
1 polymer ?
#
loop_
_entity_poly.entity_id
_entity_poly.type
_entity_poly.pdbx_seq_one_letter_code
_entity_poly.pdbx_strand_id
1 'polypeptide(L)'
;MDVLNTVGLVVVPLLAASAALRVWVRPVVRGVDWFSAIFWSAAAIGIGLDDGPGWLLVTGGVTAGLTLLAPLTVLIGALVRKPLIEVEPDEFRGRLLAACTAPDPPPAVLIGVGPDGTLTVWGLEAAGFPRNRHRTGSACAMCLLESVVEELADDGPAAVAEYRVHLRRRANQLFLLRHGTISGRWTADLRPVKGLNSPYPTPPCTVHRP
;
A
#
# COMPACT_ATOMS: atom_id res chain seq x y z
N MET A 1 30.14 -9.22 -39.68
CA MET A 1 29.11 -8.74 -38.72
C MET A 1 29.26 -7.24 -38.61
N ASP A 2 28.25 -6.49 -39.05
CA ASP A 2 28.25 -5.05 -38.90
C ASP A 2 28.13 -4.65 -37.43
N VAL A 3 28.83 -3.59 -37.03
CA VAL A 3 28.80 -3.04 -35.66
C VAL A 3 27.38 -2.83 -35.16
N LEU A 4 26.45 -2.49 -36.06
CA LEU A 4 25.01 -2.36 -35.80
C LEU A 4 24.36 -3.65 -35.29
N ASN A 5 24.74 -4.82 -35.82
CA ASN A 5 24.22 -6.11 -35.35
C ASN A 5 24.75 -6.43 -33.96
N THR A 6 26.04 -6.20 -33.69
CA THR A 6 26.62 -6.43 -32.36
C THR A 6 26.01 -5.52 -31.30
N VAL A 7 25.76 -4.26 -31.63
CA VAL A 7 25.06 -3.32 -30.73
C VAL A 7 23.63 -3.79 -30.48
N GLY A 8 22.90 -4.24 -31.51
CA GLY A 8 21.54 -4.79 -31.36
C GLY A 8 21.47 -5.99 -30.42
N LEU A 9 22.45 -6.91 -30.52
CA LEU A 9 22.53 -8.12 -29.68
C LEU A 9 22.67 -7.82 -28.18
N VAL A 10 23.26 -6.68 -27.81
CA VAL A 10 23.44 -6.29 -26.40
C VAL A 10 22.31 -5.36 -25.94
N VAL A 11 21.91 -4.41 -26.80
CA VAL A 11 20.95 -3.37 -26.43
C VAL A 11 19.54 -3.92 -26.28
N VAL A 12 19.09 -4.80 -27.18
CA VAL A 12 17.73 -5.36 -27.17
C VAL A 12 17.40 -6.09 -25.85
N PRO A 13 18.22 -7.03 -25.33
CA PRO A 13 17.92 -7.71 -24.07
C PRO A 13 18.00 -6.78 -22.86
N LEU A 14 18.89 -5.77 -22.87
CA LEU A 14 18.92 -4.76 -21.82
C LEU A 14 17.65 -3.90 -21.81
N LEU A 15 17.14 -3.52 -22.97
CA LEU A 15 15.89 -2.78 -23.09
C LEU A 15 14.68 -3.64 -22.68
N ALA A 16 14.66 -4.92 -23.04
CA ALA A 16 13.63 -5.87 -22.61
C ALA A 16 13.63 -6.03 -21.07
N ALA A 17 14.80 -6.24 -20.46
CA ALA A 17 14.94 -6.36 -19.02
C ALA A 17 14.57 -5.06 -18.29
N SER A 18 15.01 -3.90 -18.79
CA SER A 18 14.66 -2.59 -18.22
C SER A 18 13.17 -2.29 -18.31
N ALA A 19 12.53 -2.62 -19.43
CA ALA A 19 11.10 -2.45 -19.62
C ALA A 19 10.30 -3.38 -18.70
N ALA A 20 10.66 -4.66 -18.62
CA ALA A 20 10.06 -5.60 -17.68
C ALA A 20 10.23 -5.11 -16.23
N LEU A 21 11.44 -4.67 -15.84
CA LEU A 21 11.69 -4.14 -14.50
C LEU A 21 10.82 -2.92 -14.19
N ARG A 22 10.58 -2.01 -15.16
CA ARG A 22 9.66 -0.87 -14.97
C ARG A 22 8.22 -1.31 -14.70
N VAL A 23 7.75 -2.40 -15.31
CA VAL A 23 6.43 -2.99 -15.02
C VAL A 23 6.34 -3.49 -13.58
N TRP A 24 7.43 -4.02 -13.03
CA TRP A 24 7.45 -4.57 -11.66
C TRP A 24 7.72 -3.54 -10.56
N VAL A 25 8.57 -2.54 -10.82
CA VAL A 25 9.03 -1.59 -9.79
C VAL A 25 8.09 -0.39 -9.66
N ARG A 26 7.35 -0.03 -10.72
CA ARG A 26 6.49 1.16 -10.68
C ARG A 26 5.17 0.87 -9.97
N PRO A 27 4.74 1.74 -9.03
CA PRO A 27 3.48 1.57 -8.30
C PRO A 27 2.24 1.71 -9.20
N VAL A 28 2.37 2.43 -10.32
CA VAL A 28 1.34 2.53 -11.36
C VAL A 28 2.00 2.23 -12.69
N VAL A 29 1.69 1.07 -13.28
CA VAL A 29 2.24 0.68 -14.57
C VAL A 29 1.51 1.46 -15.66
N ARG A 30 2.26 2.20 -16.47
CA ARG A 30 1.71 2.93 -17.61
C ARG A 30 1.54 1.97 -18.80
N GLY A 31 0.53 2.18 -19.63
CA GLY A 31 0.34 1.36 -20.85
C GLY A 31 1.57 1.36 -21.77
N VAL A 32 2.33 2.45 -21.77
CA VAL A 32 3.61 2.57 -22.50
C VAL A 32 4.69 1.64 -21.95
N ASP A 33 4.73 1.40 -20.63
CA ASP A 33 5.70 0.47 -20.03
C ASP A 33 5.39 -0.98 -20.45
N TRP A 34 4.11 -1.34 -20.49
CA TRP A 34 3.62 -2.63 -21.01
C TRP A 34 3.96 -2.84 -22.48
N PHE A 35 3.60 -1.87 -23.32
CA PHE A 35 3.88 -1.93 -24.75
C PHE A 35 5.39 -2.04 -25.02
N SER A 36 6.20 -1.25 -24.29
CA SER A 36 7.66 -1.30 -24.38
C SER A 36 8.21 -2.68 -23.99
N ALA A 37 7.70 -3.30 -22.92
CA ALA A 37 8.16 -4.61 -22.49
C ALA A 37 7.81 -5.70 -23.51
N ILE A 38 6.56 -5.72 -23.99
CA ILE A 38 6.12 -6.68 -25.03
C ILE A 38 6.95 -6.49 -26.30
N PHE A 39 7.14 -5.24 -26.75
CA PHE A 39 7.89 -4.94 -27.97
C PHE A 39 9.34 -5.43 -27.89
N TRP A 40 10.08 -5.10 -26.83
CA TRP A 40 11.48 -5.49 -26.71
C TRP A 40 11.67 -6.99 -26.46
N SER A 41 10.77 -7.64 -25.72
CA SER A 41 10.78 -9.10 -25.57
C SER A 41 10.48 -9.81 -26.89
N ALA A 42 9.51 -9.33 -27.68
CA ALA A 42 9.21 -9.86 -29.00
C ALA A 42 10.38 -9.66 -29.98
N ALA A 43 11.05 -8.51 -29.93
CA ALA A 43 12.24 -8.24 -30.73
C ALA A 43 13.41 -9.19 -30.35
N ALA A 44 13.65 -9.43 -29.06
CA ALA A 44 14.65 -10.39 -28.60
C ALA A 44 14.35 -11.82 -29.09
N ILE A 45 13.09 -12.25 -29.00
CA ILE A 45 12.65 -13.57 -29.48
C ILE A 45 12.80 -13.65 -31.00
N GLY A 46 12.36 -12.63 -31.74
CA GLY A 46 12.46 -12.57 -33.20
C GLY A 46 13.90 -12.68 -33.70
N ILE A 47 14.82 -11.94 -33.08
CA ILE A 47 16.26 -12.04 -33.41
C ILE A 47 16.79 -13.44 -33.09
N GLY A 48 16.39 -14.02 -31.95
CA GLY A 48 16.83 -15.35 -31.54
C GLY A 48 16.25 -16.52 -32.36
N LEU A 49 15.11 -16.33 -33.06
CA LEU A 49 14.48 -17.35 -33.91
C LEU A 49 15.06 -17.40 -35.34
N ASP A 50 15.72 -16.33 -35.77
CA ASP A 50 16.39 -16.23 -37.07
C ASP A 50 17.83 -16.79 -36.95
N ASP A 51 18.84 -16.06 -37.41
CA ASP A 51 20.26 -16.45 -37.26
C ASP A 51 20.91 -15.94 -35.95
N GLY A 52 20.10 -15.47 -35.00
CA GLY A 52 20.60 -14.88 -33.77
C GLY A 52 21.07 -15.90 -32.71
N PRO A 53 21.82 -15.44 -31.70
CA PRO A 53 22.23 -16.30 -30.59
C PRO A 53 21.04 -16.85 -29.81
N GLY A 54 21.00 -18.17 -29.60
CA GLY A 54 19.88 -18.84 -28.91
C GLY A 54 19.60 -18.36 -27.47
N TRP A 55 20.55 -17.70 -26.80
CA TRP A 55 20.31 -17.10 -25.48
C TRP A 55 19.32 -15.91 -25.53
N LEU A 56 19.12 -15.29 -26.70
CA LEU A 56 18.10 -14.26 -26.89
C LEU A 56 16.68 -14.80 -26.76
N LEU A 57 16.45 -16.06 -27.17
CA LEU A 57 15.18 -16.74 -26.93
C LEU A 57 14.90 -16.90 -25.44
N VAL A 58 15.92 -17.26 -24.67
CA VAL A 58 15.81 -17.43 -23.22
C VAL A 58 15.52 -16.09 -22.55
N THR A 59 16.30 -15.05 -22.85
CA THR A 59 16.14 -13.72 -22.23
C THR A 59 14.83 -13.04 -22.66
N GLY A 60 14.46 -13.12 -23.94
CA GLY A 60 13.19 -12.64 -24.47
C GLY A 60 11.99 -13.39 -23.87
N GLY A 61 12.07 -14.73 -23.78
CA GLY A 61 11.04 -15.56 -23.14
C GLY A 61 10.86 -15.27 -21.65
N VAL A 62 11.97 -15.13 -20.90
CA VAL A 62 11.92 -14.79 -19.46
C VAL A 62 11.31 -13.39 -19.26
N THR A 63 11.74 -12.39 -20.02
CA THR A 63 11.20 -11.02 -19.87
C THR A 63 9.73 -10.93 -20.30
N ALA A 64 9.32 -11.64 -21.35
CA ALA A 64 7.92 -11.77 -21.74
C ALA A 64 7.09 -12.46 -20.65
N GLY A 65 7.57 -13.58 -20.13
CA GLY A 65 6.90 -14.32 -19.05
C GLY A 65 6.73 -13.49 -17.79
N LEU A 66 7.80 -12.82 -17.33
CA LEU A 66 7.74 -11.90 -16.19
C LEU A 66 6.77 -10.75 -16.43
N THR A 67 6.74 -10.20 -17.63
CA THR A 67 5.80 -9.14 -18.00
C THR A 67 4.36 -9.66 -17.92
N LEU A 68 4.05 -10.80 -18.53
CA LEU A 68 2.72 -11.42 -18.51
C LEU A 68 2.27 -11.90 -17.11
N LEU A 69 3.20 -12.18 -16.19
CA LEU A 69 2.90 -12.57 -14.81
C LEU A 69 2.65 -11.36 -13.88
N ALA A 70 3.04 -10.15 -14.27
CA ALA A 70 2.78 -8.94 -13.49
C ALA A 70 1.31 -8.65 -13.15
N PRO A 71 0.30 -8.89 -14.01
CA PRO A 71 -1.10 -8.69 -13.65
C PRO A 71 -1.60 -9.81 -12.73
N LEU A 72 -1.01 -11.01 -12.78
CA LEU A 72 -1.36 -12.11 -11.89
C LEU A 72 -0.95 -11.79 -10.44
N THR A 73 0.18 -11.12 -10.22
CA THR A 73 0.57 -10.69 -8.87
C THR A 73 -0.32 -9.56 -8.35
N VAL A 74 -0.82 -8.68 -9.22
CA VAL A 74 -1.86 -7.71 -8.86
C VAL A 74 -3.17 -8.42 -8.50
N LEU A 75 -3.57 -9.46 -9.24
CA LEU A 75 -4.77 -10.25 -8.98
C LEU A 75 -4.64 -11.05 -7.67
N ILE A 76 -3.53 -11.74 -7.44
CA ILE A 76 -3.24 -12.43 -6.17
C ILE A 76 -3.23 -11.41 -5.03
N GLY A 77 -2.61 -10.25 -5.23
CA GLY A 77 -2.64 -9.15 -4.28
C GLY A 77 -4.07 -8.68 -3.99
N ALA A 78 -4.95 -8.64 -5.00
CA ALA A 78 -6.36 -8.32 -4.87
C ALA A 78 -7.16 -9.42 -4.14
N LEU A 79 -6.85 -10.70 -4.36
CA LEU A 79 -7.46 -11.84 -3.67
C LEU A 79 -7.02 -11.92 -2.20
N VAL A 80 -5.80 -11.47 -1.89
CA VAL A 80 -5.28 -11.35 -0.53
C VAL A 80 -5.77 -10.05 0.14
N ARG A 81 -6.45 -9.15 -0.59
CA ARG A 81 -7.07 -7.97 0.05
C ARG A 81 -8.12 -8.47 1.03
N LYS A 82 -7.92 -8.07 2.27
CA LYS A 82 -8.87 -8.32 3.35
C LYS A 82 -10.25 -7.75 3.00
N PRO A 83 -11.33 -8.38 3.48
CA PRO A 83 -12.68 -7.98 3.14
C PRO A 83 -12.89 -6.51 3.49
N LEU A 84 -13.55 -5.82 2.57
CA LEU A 84 -14.00 -4.45 2.74
C LEU A 84 -15.37 -4.50 3.42
N ILE A 85 -15.45 -3.97 4.63
CA ILE A 85 -16.68 -3.90 5.41
C ILE A 85 -17.10 -2.44 5.46
N GLU A 86 -18.33 -2.16 5.06
CA GLU A 86 -18.94 -0.86 5.28
C GLU A 86 -19.40 -0.76 6.73
N VAL A 87 -19.00 0.32 7.41
CA VAL A 87 -19.29 0.52 8.83
C VAL A 87 -19.92 1.88 9.03
N GLU A 88 -20.89 1.93 9.93
CA GLU A 88 -21.40 3.19 10.47
C GLU A 88 -20.31 3.81 11.37
N PRO A 89 -19.91 5.09 11.14
CA PRO A 89 -18.80 5.71 11.85
C PRO A 89 -18.90 5.77 13.39
N ASP A 90 -20.06 6.13 13.92
CA ASP A 90 -20.29 6.31 15.36
C ASP A 90 -20.37 4.96 16.09
N GLU A 91 -21.03 3.97 15.50
CA GLU A 91 -21.06 2.59 15.99
C GLU A 91 -19.65 1.99 15.97
N PHE A 92 -18.91 2.20 14.88
CA PHE A 92 -17.53 1.76 14.76
C PHE A 92 -16.64 2.40 15.83
N ARG A 93 -16.75 3.71 16.05
CA ARG A 93 -16.05 4.43 17.12
C ARG A 93 -16.37 3.84 18.48
N GLY A 94 -17.65 3.69 18.80
CA GLY A 94 -18.11 3.16 20.09
C GLY A 94 -17.58 1.75 20.36
N ARG A 95 -17.64 0.87 19.36
CA ARG A 95 -17.11 -0.50 19.47
C ARG A 95 -15.59 -0.53 19.67
N LEU A 96 -14.86 0.34 18.97
CA LEU A 96 -13.41 0.43 19.07
C LEU A 96 -12.98 0.92 20.46
N LEU A 97 -13.60 1.98 20.96
CA LEU A 97 -13.35 2.50 22.30
C LEU A 97 -13.71 1.48 23.37
N ALA A 98 -14.90 0.86 23.26
CA ALA A 98 -15.34 -0.16 24.21
C ALA A 98 -14.35 -1.34 24.30
N ALA A 99 -13.74 -1.74 23.17
CA ALA A 99 -12.72 -2.78 23.16
C ALA A 99 -11.40 -2.34 23.82
N CYS A 100 -11.04 -1.05 23.69
CA CYS A 100 -9.82 -0.50 24.30
C CYS A 100 -10.00 -0.13 25.78
N THR A 101 -11.23 0.06 26.25
CA THR A 101 -11.55 0.38 27.66
C THR A 101 -12.18 -0.79 28.40
N ALA A 102 -12.13 -2.00 27.82
CA ALA A 102 -12.58 -3.22 28.48
C ALA A 102 -11.73 -3.53 29.74
N PRO A 103 -12.22 -4.36 30.68
CA PRO A 103 -11.48 -4.70 31.90
C PRO A 103 -10.10 -5.34 31.66
N ASP A 104 -9.92 -6.01 30.53
CA ASP A 104 -8.64 -6.55 30.07
C ASP A 104 -8.31 -5.95 28.69
N PRO A 105 -7.83 -4.68 28.66
CA PRO A 105 -7.59 -3.99 27.42
C PRO A 105 -6.34 -4.56 26.73
N PRO A 106 -6.29 -4.56 25.39
CA PRO A 106 -5.09 -5.02 24.68
C PRO A 106 -3.88 -4.16 25.04
N PRO A 107 -2.66 -4.73 25.05
CA PRO A 107 -1.45 -3.98 25.40
C PRO A 107 -1.10 -2.91 24.37
N ALA A 108 -1.51 -3.10 23.11
CA ALA A 108 -1.33 -2.11 22.06
C ALA A 108 -2.36 -2.31 20.94
N VAL A 109 -2.74 -1.21 20.30
CA VAL A 109 -3.60 -1.17 19.12
C VAL A 109 -2.92 -0.32 18.07
N LEU A 110 -2.76 -0.85 16.86
CA LEU A 110 -2.30 -0.08 15.71
C LEU A 110 -3.52 0.31 14.88
N ILE A 111 -3.62 1.56 14.48
CA ILE A 111 -4.72 2.05 13.65
C ILE A 111 -4.17 2.99 12.58
N GLY A 112 -4.70 2.88 11.36
CA GLY A 112 -4.38 3.84 10.32
C GLY A 112 -5.35 3.80 9.16
N VAL A 113 -5.25 4.82 8.32
CA VAL A 113 -6.01 4.92 7.08
C VAL A 113 -5.15 4.39 5.93
N GLY A 114 -5.71 3.47 5.15
CA GLY A 114 -5.11 2.96 3.94
C GLY A 114 -5.20 3.94 2.78
N PRO A 115 -4.42 3.74 1.70
CA PRO A 115 -4.37 4.65 0.56
C PRO A 115 -5.69 4.76 -0.22
N ASP A 116 -6.69 3.94 0.06
CA ASP A 116 -8.02 4.03 -0.53
C ASP A 116 -9.07 4.62 0.42
N GLY A 117 -8.63 5.25 1.53
CA GLY A 117 -9.51 5.88 2.51
C GLY A 117 -10.18 4.90 3.48
N THR A 118 -9.75 3.64 3.53
CA THR A 118 -10.29 2.65 4.48
C THR A 118 -9.54 2.65 5.79
N LEU A 119 -10.23 2.44 6.91
CA LEU A 119 -9.62 2.24 8.22
C LEU A 119 -9.21 0.79 8.42
N THR A 120 -8.05 0.62 9.02
CA THR A 120 -7.50 -0.69 9.39
C THR A 120 -7.06 -0.63 10.84
N VAL A 121 -7.41 -1.67 11.59
CA VAL A 121 -7.16 -1.82 13.02
C VAL A 121 -6.47 -3.15 13.25
N TRP A 122 -5.46 -3.17 14.11
CA TRP A 122 -4.72 -4.36 14.51
C TRP A 122 -4.54 -4.39 16.03
N GLY A 123 -4.49 -5.59 16.61
CA GLY A 123 -4.31 -5.78 18.06
C GLY A 123 -5.61 -5.94 18.85
N LEU A 124 -6.75 -5.99 18.16
CA LEU A 124 -8.09 -6.19 18.74
C LEU A 124 -8.75 -7.50 18.30
N GLU A 125 -7.99 -8.46 17.79
CA GLU A 125 -8.55 -9.70 17.24
C GLU A 125 -9.19 -10.56 18.34
N ALA A 126 -8.57 -10.60 19.52
CA ALA A 126 -9.11 -11.29 20.69
C ALA A 126 -10.41 -10.64 21.21
N ALA A 127 -10.60 -9.34 20.95
CA ALA A 127 -11.82 -8.59 21.27
C ALA A 127 -12.90 -8.69 20.17
N GLY A 128 -12.74 -9.63 19.21
CA GLY A 128 -13.70 -9.82 18.12
C GLY A 128 -13.64 -8.74 17.04
N PHE A 129 -12.54 -7.98 16.97
CA PHE A 129 -12.29 -6.99 15.93
C PHE A 129 -11.33 -7.58 14.88
N PRO A 130 -11.85 -8.21 13.81
CA PRO A 130 -11.00 -8.79 12.78
C PRO A 130 -10.21 -7.69 12.08
N ARG A 131 -9.06 -8.06 11.52
CA ARG A 131 -8.14 -7.14 10.85
C ARG A 131 -8.65 -6.63 9.48
N ASN A 132 -9.95 -6.40 9.32
CA ASN A 132 -10.58 -6.07 8.05
C ASN A 132 -10.31 -4.62 7.64
N ARG A 133 -10.70 -4.28 6.41
CA ARG A 133 -10.66 -2.91 5.90
C ARG A 133 -12.05 -2.33 6.07
N HIS A 134 -12.15 -1.18 6.71
CA HIS A 134 -13.44 -0.59 7.08
C HIS A 134 -13.65 0.68 6.27
N ARG A 135 -14.73 0.76 5.51
CA ARG A 135 -15.14 1.98 4.80
C ARG A 135 -16.18 2.71 5.65
N THR A 136 -15.88 3.96 5.98
CA THR A 136 -16.68 4.81 6.88
C THR A 136 -17.84 5.51 6.15
N GLY A 137 -18.45 4.87 5.16
CA GLY A 137 -19.50 5.47 4.32
C GLY A 137 -19.08 6.83 3.74
N SER A 138 -19.86 7.88 4.06
CA SER A 138 -19.59 9.27 3.66
C SER A 138 -18.67 10.04 4.62
N ALA A 139 -18.40 9.51 5.81
CA ALA A 139 -17.56 10.17 6.80
C ALA A 139 -16.07 10.04 6.46
N CYS A 140 -15.27 11.03 6.87
CA CYS A 140 -13.83 10.97 6.67
C CYS A 140 -13.18 10.03 7.68
N ALA A 141 -12.56 8.96 7.18
CA ALA A 141 -11.78 8.00 7.96
C ALA A 141 -10.69 8.65 8.82
N MET A 142 -10.06 9.74 8.36
CA MET A 142 -9.05 10.46 9.12
C MET A 142 -9.65 11.21 10.31
N CYS A 143 -10.79 11.90 10.13
CA CYS A 143 -11.49 12.55 11.25
C CYS A 143 -11.93 11.53 12.31
N LEU A 144 -12.45 10.37 11.86
CA LEU A 144 -12.85 9.30 12.77
C LEU A 144 -11.65 8.77 13.56
N LEU A 145 -10.53 8.51 12.89
CA LEU A 145 -9.27 8.11 13.52
C LEU A 145 -8.79 9.13 14.55
N GLU A 146 -8.74 10.41 14.18
CA GLU A 146 -8.32 11.50 15.07
C GLU A 146 -9.21 11.57 16.32
N SER A 147 -10.53 11.46 16.16
CA SER A 147 -11.48 11.49 17.29
C SER A 147 -11.27 10.34 18.28
N VAL A 148 -10.94 9.14 17.79
CA VAL A 148 -10.63 7.99 18.65
C VAL A 148 -9.33 8.22 19.41
N VAL A 149 -8.30 8.74 18.74
CA VAL A 149 -6.99 8.98 19.34
C VAL A 149 -7.07 10.07 20.41
N GLU A 150 -7.76 11.17 20.12
CA GLU A 150 -7.97 12.29 21.05
C GLU A 150 -8.71 11.86 22.33
N GLU A 151 -9.63 10.90 22.21
CA GLU A 151 -10.41 10.41 23.35
C GLU A 151 -9.72 9.29 24.12
N LEU A 152 -9.01 8.40 23.43
CA LEU A 152 -8.41 7.23 24.06
C LEU A 152 -7.09 7.57 24.76
N ALA A 153 -6.21 8.34 24.12
CA ALA A 153 -4.84 8.55 24.59
C ALA A 153 -4.67 9.90 25.31
N ASP A 154 -3.93 9.89 26.42
CA ASP A 154 -3.65 11.09 27.22
C ASP A 154 -2.94 12.19 26.39
N ASP A 155 -2.08 11.78 25.47
CA ASP A 155 -1.32 12.62 24.54
C ASP A 155 -2.00 12.74 23.16
N GLY A 156 -3.25 12.28 23.04
CA GLY A 156 -4.01 12.23 21.80
C GLY A 156 -4.05 13.55 21.01
N PRO A 157 -4.41 14.69 21.62
CA PRO A 157 -4.43 15.98 20.92
C PRO A 157 -3.07 16.40 20.35
N ALA A 158 -1.97 16.11 21.06
CA ALA A 158 -0.62 16.40 20.58
C ALA A 158 -0.23 15.47 19.42
N ALA A 159 -0.52 14.17 19.54
CA ALA A 159 -0.26 13.19 18.50
C ALA A 159 -1.07 13.46 17.22
N VAL A 160 -2.33 13.90 17.34
CA VAL A 160 -3.15 14.32 16.19
C VAL A 160 -2.61 15.57 15.52
N ALA A 161 -2.14 16.56 16.28
CA ALA A 161 -1.50 17.74 15.71
C ALA A 161 -0.25 17.38 14.89
N GLU A 162 0.59 16.48 15.41
CA GLU A 162 1.77 15.95 14.70
C GLU A 162 1.38 15.15 13.46
N TYR A 163 0.36 14.29 13.57
CA TYR A 163 -0.18 13.53 12.44
C TYR A 163 -0.61 14.42 11.29
N ARG A 164 -1.35 15.50 11.57
CA ARG A 164 -1.78 16.48 10.57
C ARG A 164 -0.60 17.20 9.92
N VAL A 165 0.50 17.45 10.65
CA VAL A 165 1.75 17.98 10.06
C VAL A 165 2.34 17.00 9.04
N HIS A 166 2.39 15.70 9.37
CA HIS A 166 2.88 14.67 8.45
C HIS A 166 1.97 14.51 7.22
N LEU A 167 0.65 14.52 7.41
CA LEU A 167 -0.31 14.45 6.31
C LEU A 167 -0.14 15.59 5.30
N ARG A 168 0.06 16.83 5.77
CA ARG A 168 0.34 17.98 4.89
C ARG A 168 1.61 17.82 4.07
N ARG A 169 2.60 17.09 4.60
CA ARG A 169 3.84 16.72 3.90
C ARG A 169 3.69 15.49 3.01
N ARG A 170 2.46 14.98 2.83
CA ARG A 170 2.15 13.73 2.11
C ARG A 170 2.91 12.53 2.67
N ALA A 171 3.16 12.51 3.98
CA ALA A 171 3.78 11.40 4.68
C ALA A 171 2.71 10.67 5.50
N ASN A 172 2.37 9.45 5.10
CA ASN A 172 1.39 8.65 5.83
C ASN A 172 2.00 8.06 7.12
N GLN A 173 1.22 8.10 8.21
CA GLN A 173 1.56 7.55 9.52
C GLN A 173 0.44 6.66 10.03
N LEU A 174 0.80 5.70 10.86
CA LEU A 174 -0.10 4.88 11.67
C LEU A 174 -0.03 5.38 13.11
N PHE A 175 -1.15 5.37 13.81
CA PHE A 175 -1.16 5.53 15.26
C PHE A 175 -0.92 4.18 15.93
N LEU A 176 0.11 4.10 16.75
CA LEU A 176 0.36 3.01 17.66
C LEU A 176 -0.07 3.47 19.06
N LEU A 177 -1.24 3.00 19.48
CA LEU A 177 -1.79 3.23 20.79
C LEU A 177 -1.25 2.16 21.73
N ARG A 178 -0.62 2.56 22.84
CA ARG A 178 -0.02 1.65 23.83
C ARG A 178 -0.69 1.84 25.17
N HIS A 179 -1.12 0.74 25.77
CA HIS A 179 -1.68 0.74 27.11
C HIS A 179 -0.58 0.45 28.13
N GLY A 180 -0.32 1.41 29.02
CA GLY A 180 0.67 1.25 30.07
C GLY A 180 0.20 0.24 31.12
N THR A 181 0.94 -0.86 31.30
CA THR A 181 0.58 -1.91 32.26
C THR A 181 0.60 -1.45 33.72
N ILE A 182 1.46 -0.48 34.05
CA ILE A 182 1.59 0.07 35.40
C ILE A 182 0.70 1.31 35.58
N SER A 183 0.69 2.20 34.57
CA SER A 183 -0.07 3.45 34.66
C SER A 183 -1.56 3.27 34.37
N GLY A 184 -1.97 2.24 33.64
CA GLY A 184 -3.33 2.07 33.14
C GLY A 184 -3.74 3.15 32.12
N ARG A 185 -2.77 3.85 31.54
CA ARG A 185 -3.01 5.00 30.65
C ARG A 185 -2.59 4.67 29.23
N TRP A 186 -3.35 5.21 28.28
CA TRP A 186 -3.07 5.07 26.86
C TRP A 186 -2.17 6.20 26.38
N THR A 187 -1.23 5.84 25.51
CA THR A 187 -0.30 6.78 24.84
C THR A 187 -0.30 6.54 23.35
N ALA A 188 -0.07 7.58 22.55
CA ALA A 188 -0.15 7.55 21.10
C ALA A 188 1.19 7.88 20.45
N ASP A 189 1.80 6.88 19.81
CA ASP A 189 3.00 7.04 19.00
C ASP A 189 2.67 7.05 17.49
N LEU A 190 3.35 7.87 16.71
CA LEU A 190 3.27 7.81 15.24
C LEU A 190 4.33 6.86 14.66
N ARG A 191 3.90 6.04 13.70
CA ARG A 191 4.77 5.10 12.98
C ARG A 191 4.67 5.30 11.47
N PRO A 192 5.80 5.41 10.75
CA PRO A 192 5.75 5.55 9.31
C PRO A 192 5.23 4.27 8.66
N VAL A 193 4.38 4.42 7.66
CA VAL A 193 3.94 3.29 6.84
C VAL A 193 5.15 2.76 6.07
N LYS A 194 5.43 1.46 6.18
CA LYS A 194 6.42 0.79 5.32
C LYS A 194 5.75 0.45 3.99
N GLY A 195 6.06 1.18 2.92
CA GLY A 195 5.58 0.88 1.57
C GLY A 195 5.02 2.09 0.84
N LEU A 196 3.82 1.95 0.28
CA LEU A 196 3.20 2.97 -0.58
C LEU A 196 2.82 4.23 0.24
N ASN A 197 3.73 5.19 0.30
CA ASN A 197 3.54 6.49 0.97
C ASN A 197 2.74 7.50 0.14
N SER A 198 2.34 7.12 -1.08
CA SER A 198 1.69 7.98 -2.08
C SER A 198 0.34 8.52 -1.57
N PRO A 199 -0.02 9.77 -1.91
CA PRO A 199 -1.12 10.50 -1.29
C PRO A 199 -2.46 9.78 -1.42
N TYR A 200 -3.23 9.88 -0.34
CA TYR A 200 -4.63 9.50 -0.27
C TYR A 200 -5.45 10.13 -1.41
N PRO A 201 -6.52 9.48 -1.90
CA PRO A 201 -7.56 10.19 -2.62
C PRO A 201 -8.01 11.36 -1.76
N THR A 202 -8.32 12.50 -2.40
CA THR A 202 -8.74 13.72 -1.71
C THR A 202 -9.87 13.38 -0.73
N PRO A 203 -9.63 13.47 0.58
CA PRO A 203 -10.64 13.09 1.55
C PRO A 203 -11.87 14.00 1.41
N PRO A 204 -13.07 13.50 1.78
CA PRO A 204 -14.31 14.23 1.57
C PRO A 204 -14.48 15.44 2.52
N CYS A 205 -13.64 15.58 3.53
CA CYS A 205 -13.73 16.65 4.53
C CYS A 205 -12.84 17.85 4.20
N THR A 206 -13.21 19.02 4.71
CA THR A 206 -12.43 20.26 4.58
C THR A 206 -11.15 20.26 5.42
N VAL A 207 -11.13 19.53 6.54
CA VAL A 207 -9.98 19.48 7.47
C VAL A 207 -8.76 18.83 6.84
N HIS A 208 -8.96 17.77 6.05
CA HIS A 208 -7.89 17.01 5.41
C HIS A 208 -7.80 17.26 3.90
N ARG A 209 -8.57 18.22 3.37
CA ARG A 209 -8.43 18.66 1.99
C ARG A 209 -7.09 19.40 1.86
N PRO A 210 -6.21 18.98 0.93
CA PRO A 210 -4.90 19.61 0.74
C PRO A 210 -5.01 21.05 0.21
#